data_AF-A0AAD9QVF5-F1
#
_entry.id   AF-A0AAD9QVF5-F1
#
_cell.length_a   1.000
_cell.length_b   1.000
_cell.length_c   1.000
_cell.angle_alpha   90.00
_cell.angle_beta   90.00
_cell.angle_gamma   90.00
#
_symmetry.space_group_name_H-M   'P 1'
#
loop_
_entity.id
_entity.type
_entity.pdbx_description
1 polymer ?
#
loop_
_entity_poly.entity_id
_entity_poly.type
_entity_poly.pdbx_seq_one_letter_code
_entity_poly.pdbx_strand_id
1 'polypeptide(L)'
;MTSCSCNFSKGNHTIAVIKGPEDYNTLKEGLTNMCQAVNKIMADGHIKIDGEIVKLQFYLGGASKFLLVAMGTKGAISNNTCIWCLIHKKDR
;
A
#
# COMPACT_ATOMS: atom_id res chain seq x y z
N MET A 1 0.95 17.84 -20.90
CA MET A 1 1.18 16.90 -19.78
C MET A 1 2.39 17.38 -19.01
N THR A 2 2.19 18.08 -17.90
CA THR A 2 3.26 18.51 -17.00
C THR A 2 3.78 17.28 -16.27
N SER A 3 5.02 16.89 -16.56
CA SER A 3 5.76 15.88 -15.79
C SER A 3 5.92 16.39 -14.36
N CYS A 4 5.21 15.78 -13.41
CA CYS A 4 5.42 16.06 -11.99
C CYS A 4 6.75 15.41 -11.60
N SER A 5 7.77 16.23 -11.35
CA SER A 5 9.07 15.74 -10.91
C SER A 5 8.99 15.42 -9.42
N CYS A 6 8.63 14.18 -9.09
CA CYS A 6 8.58 13.69 -7.72
C CYS A 6 10.01 13.63 -7.17
N ASN A 7 10.45 14.66 -6.44
CA ASN A 7 11.75 14.66 -5.76
C ASN A 7 11.74 13.61 -4.63
N PHE A 8 12.26 12.42 -4.92
CA PHE A 8 12.23 11.24 -4.04
C PHE A 8 12.84 11.49 -2.65
N SER A 9 13.79 12.42 -2.52
CA SER A 9 14.46 12.71 -1.25
C SER A 9 13.69 13.62 -0.29
N LYS A 10 12.69 14.39 -0.78
CA LYS A 10 11.92 15.35 0.05
C LYS A 10 10.46 14.95 0.28
N GLY A 11 9.91 14.06 -0.56
CA GLY A 11 8.51 13.64 -0.48
C GLY A 11 8.27 12.32 0.26
N ASN A 12 9.32 11.59 0.62
CA ASN A 12 9.20 10.30 1.30
C ASN A 12 9.28 10.49 2.81
N HIS A 13 8.20 10.15 3.51
CA HIS A 13 8.12 10.19 4.96
C HIS A 13 7.93 8.78 5.51
N THR A 14 8.83 8.35 6.40
CA THR A 14 8.69 7.06 7.08
C THR A 14 7.52 7.14 8.06
N ILE A 15 6.51 6.31 7.85
CA ILE A 15 5.30 6.24 8.70
C ILE A 15 5.25 5.00 9.58
N ALA A 16 6.04 3.97 9.28
CA ALA A 16 6.08 2.71 10.03
C ALA A 16 7.45 2.03 9.89
N VAL A 17 7.89 1.35 10.95
CA VAL A 17 9.04 0.44 10.95
C VAL A 17 8.61 -0.84 11.66
N ILE A 18 8.73 -1.98 10.96
CA ILE A 18 8.33 -3.29 11.48
C ILE A 18 9.59 -4.11 11.66
N LYS A 19 9.78 -4.66 12.86
CA LYS A 19 10.87 -5.58 13.15
C LYS A 19 10.32 -7.00 13.17
N GLY A 20 10.69 -7.81 12.18
CA GLY A 20 10.29 -9.20 12.10
C GLY A 20 10.55 -9.81 10.72
N PRO A 21 10.19 -11.09 10.52
CA PRO A 21 10.26 -11.73 9.22
C PRO A 21 9.33 -11.04 8.20
N GLU A 22 9.74 -11.04 6.93
CA GLU A 22 8.93 -10.53 5.81
C GLU A 22 7.88 -11.58 5.41
N ASP A 23 6.86 -11.76 6.25
CA ASP A 23 5.74 -12.68 6.03
C ASP A 23 4.37 -12.02 6.27
N TYR A 24 3.32 -12.70 5.82
CA TYR A 24 1.95 -12.20 5.86
C TYR A 24 1.48 -11.85 7.28
N ASN A 25 1.74 -12.71 8.28
CA ASN A 25 1.24 -12.50 9.63
C ASN A 25 1.97 -11.32 10.28
N THR A 26 3.29 -11.27 10.14
CA THR A 26 4.10 -10.16 10.67
C THR A 26 3.67 -8.82 10.08
N LEU A 27 3.45 -8.75 8.76
CA LEU A 27 2.97 -7.52 8.11
C LEU A 27 1.54 -7.18 8.50
N LYS A 28 0.64 -8.17 8.56
CA LYS A 28 -0.76 -7.98 8.94
C LYS A 28 -0.86 -7.37 10.33
N GLU A 29 -0.18 -7.95 11.31
CA GLU A 29 -0.19 -7.48 12.70
C GLU A 29 0.53 -6.13 12.81
N GLY A 30 1.74 -6.01 12.25
CA GLY A 30 2.57 -4.82 12.36
C GLY A 30 1.98 -3.56 11.69
N LEU A 31 1.14 -3.72 10.66
CA LEU A 31 0.51 -2.61 9.93
C LEU A 31 -0.96 -2.40 10.29
N THR A 32 -1.55 -3.16 11.21
CA THR A 32 -3.00 -3.09 11.51
C THR A 32 -3.46 -1.66 11.80
N ASN A 33 -2.76 -0.93 12.68
CA ASN A 33 -3.12 0.44 13.07
C ASN A 33 -3.02 1.41 11.89
N MET A 34 -1.99 1.24 11.04
CA MET A 34 -1.80 2.06 9.84
C MET A 34 -2.92 1.81 8.83
N CYS A 35 -3.24 0.54 8.56
CA CYS A 35 -4.34 0.18 7.66
C CYS A 35 -5.67 0.77 8.14
N GLN A 36 -5.96 0.70 9.43
CA GLN A 36 -7.17 1.29 10.02
C GLN A 36 -7.20 2.82 9.84
N ALA A 37 -6.08 3.51 10.12
CA ALA A 37 -5.98 4.96 9.96
C ALA A 37 -6.17 5.39 8.50
N VAL A 38 -5.48 4.74 7.56
CA VAL A 38 -5.59 5.02 6.12
C VAL A 38 -7.01 4.76 5.63
N ASN A 39 -7.61 3.62 5.99
CA ASN A 39 -8.98 3.29 5.61
C ASN A 39 -9.98 4.33 6.12
N LYS A 40 -9.81 4.80 7.36
CA LYS A 40 -10.66 5.86 7.92
C LYS A 40 -10.52 7.16 7.11
N ILE A 41 -9.30 7.62 6.87
CA ILE A 41 -9.07 8.87 6.12
C ILE A 41 -9.60 8.77 4.68
N MET A 42 -9.44 7.60 4.05
CA MET A 42 -9.99 7.35 2.71
C MET A 42 -11.52 7.36 2.70
N ALA A 43 -12.17 6.80 3.73
CA ALA A 43 -13.63 6.81 3.87
C ALA A 43 -14.17 8.22 4.14
N ASP A 44 -13.48 9.00 4.98
CA ASP A 44 -13.83 10.39 5.26
C ASP A 44 -13.63 11.27 4.01
N GLY A 45 -12.62 10.97 3.19
CA GLY A 45 -12.34 11.64 1.90
C GLY A 45 -11.81 13.07 2.03
N HIS A 46 -11.59 13.55 3.25
CA HIS A 46 -11.08 14.87 3.55
C HIS A 46 -10.40 14.90 4.92
N ILE A 47 -9.61 15.95 5.16
CA ILE A 47 -9.07 16.31 6.48
C ILE A 47 -9.35 17.78 6.76
N LYS A 48 -9.35 18.14 8.04
CA LYS A 48 -9.48 19.53 8.50
C LYS A 48 -8.14 20.06 8.96
N ILE A 49 -7.67 21.15 8.36
CA ILE A 49 -6.43 21.83 8.73
C ILE A 49 -6.76 23.29 9.01
N ASP A 50 -6.47 23.78 10.22
CA ASP A 50 -6.68 25.18 10.63
C ASP A 50 -8.10 25.73 10.37
N GLY A 51 -9.13 24.87 10.43
CA GLY A 51 -10.51 25.26 10.15
C GLY A 51 -10.99 24.88 8.75
N GLU A 52 -10.07 24.71 7.81
CA GLU A 52 -10.34 24.47 6.39
C GLU A 52 -10.44 22.98 6.05
N ILE A 53 -11.35 22.64 5.14
CA ILE A 53 -11.54 21.27 4.66
C ILE A 53 -10.71 21.05 3.40
N VAL A 54 -9.77 20.11 3.47
CA VAL A 54 -8.94 19.68 2.34
C VAL A 54 -9.41 18.31 1.88
N LYS A 55 -9.91 18.22 0.64
CA LYS A 55 -10.29 16.95 0.02
C LYS A 55 -9.04 16.13 -0.31
N LEU A 56 -9.12 14.83 -0.07
CA LEU A 56 -8.02 13.91 -0.28
C LEU A 56 -8.33 12.91 -1.38
N GLN A 57 -7.30 12.55 -2.15
CA GLN A 57 -7.32 11.44 -3.07
C GLN A 57 -6.06 10.60 -2.86
N PHE A 58 -6.25 9.32 -2.55
CA PHE A 58 -5.16 8.40 -2.28
C PHE A 58 -4.88 7.50 -3.47
N TYR A 59 -3.59 7.30 -3.74
CA TYR A 59 -3.10 6.27 -4.65
C TYR A 59 -2.16 5.37 -3.86
N LEU A 60 -2.60 4.14 -3.60
CA LEU A 60 -1.82 3.16 -2.85
C LEU A 60 -1.10 2.24 -3.85
N GLY A 61 0.21 2.09 -3.65
CA GLY A 61 1.07 1.25 -4.48
C GLY A 61 2.24 0.72 -3.68
N GLY A 62 3.00 -0.18 -4.28
CA GLY A 62 4.16 -0.77 -3.63
C GLY A 62 4.94 -1.66 -4.56
N ALA A 63 6.12 -2.09 -4.11
CA ALA A 63 6.90 -3.08 -4.82
C ALA A 63 6.09 -4.39 -4.95
N SER A 64 6.17 -5.04 -6.10
CA SER A 64 5.40 -6.26 -6.42
C SER A 64 5.60 -7.36 -5.36
N LYS A 65 6.84 -7.60 -4.92
CA LYS A 65 7.13 -8.58 -3.85
C LYS A 65 6.40 -8.25 -2.56
N PHE A 66 6.45 -6.99 -2.11
CA PHE A 66 5.78 -6.54 -0.90
C PHE A 66 4.27 -6.73 -0.99
N LEU A 67 3.66 -6.30 -2.11
CA LEU A 67 2.22 -6.46 -2.32
C LEU A 67 1.80 -7.94 -2.30
N LEU A 68 2.60 -8.82 -2.90
CA LEU A 68 2.33 -10.25 -2.90
C LEU A 68 2.35 -10.85 -1.50
N VAL A 69 3.34 -10.50 -0.68
CA VAL A 69 3.43 -10.96 0.71
C VAL A 69 2.28 -10.40 1.56
N ALA A 70 2.00 -9.10 1.42
CA ALA A 70 0.91 -8.43 2.13
C ALA A 70 -0.48 -9.02 1.78
N MET A 71 -0.66 -9.52 0.56
CA MET A 71 -1.87 -10.21 0.10
C MET A 71 -1.90 -11.71 0.45
N GLY A 72 -0.89 -12.24 1.15
CA GLY A 72 -0.83 -13.64 1.56
C GLY A 72 -0.51 -14.62 0.44
N THR A 73 0.04 -14.14 -0.68
CA THR A 73 0.43 -15.00 -1.82
C THR A 73 1.87 -15.50 -1.67
N LYS A 74 2.16 -16.70 -2.18
CA LYS A 74 3.48 -17.37 -2.07
C LYS A 74 4.58 -16.76 -2.97
N GLY A 75 4.49 -15.47 -3.30
CA GLY A 75 5.46 -14.75 -4.13
C GLY A 75 5.31 -14.96 -5.64
N ALA A 76 6.22 -14.37 -6.41
CA ALA A 76 6.14 -14.21 -7.87
C ALA A 76 6.24 -15.51 -8.70
N ILE A 77 6.47 -16.65 -8.06
CA ILE A 77 6.52 -17.98 -8.69
C ILE A 77 5.23 -18.78 -8.50
N SER A 78 4.25 -18.23 -7.78
CA SER A 78 2.96 -18.90 -7.60
C SER A 78 2.23 -19.06 -8.93
N ASN A 79 1.28 -19.99 -8.98
CA ASN A 79 0.47 -20.15 -10.17
C ASN A 79 -0.46 -18.95 -10.42
N ASN A 80 -0.82 -18.21 -9.36
CA ASN A 80 -1.70 -17.05 -9.43
C ASN A 80 -1.01 -15.87 -8.71
N THR A 81 -0.19 -15.13 -9.45
CA THR A 81 0.62 -14.00 -8.93
C THR A 81 -0.01 -12.65 -9.18
N CYS A 82 -1.05 -12.59 -10.01
CA CYS A 82 -1.76 -11.34 -10.25
C CYS A 82 -2.64 -11.03 -9.03
N ILE A 83 -2.39 -9.91 -8.35
CA ILE A 83 -3.24 -9.49 -7.21
C ILE A 83 -4.57 -8.85 -7.65
N TRP A 84 -4.74 -8.62 -8.96
CA TRP A 84 -5.95 -8.04 -9.56
C TRP A 84 -6.81 -9.06 -10.31
N CYS A 85 -6.29 -10.27 -10.55
CA CYS A 85 -6.92 -11.23 -11.44
C CYS A 85 -6.55 -12.66 -11.06
N LEU A 86 -7.48 -13.60 -11.24
CA LEU A 86 -7.29 -15.02 -10.94
C LEU A 86 -6.83 -15.80 -12.19
N ILE A 87 -5.82 -15.27 -12.89
CA ILE A 87 -5.27 -15.92 -14.09
C ILE A 87 -4.10 -16.81 -13.68
N HIS A 88 -4.14 -18.06 -14.12
CA HIS A 88 -3.06 -19.01 -13.92
C HIS A 88 -1.85 -18.63 -14.80
N LYS A 89 -0.62 -18.83 -14.32
CA LYS A 89 0.61 -18.43 -15.03
C LYS A 89 0.78 -19.00 -16.44
N LYS A 90 0.08 -20.09 -16.75
CA LYS A 90 0.08 -20.74 -18.08
C LYS A 90 -0.90 -20.09 -19.06
N ASP A 91 -1.89 -19.38 -18.53
CA ASP A 91 -3.00 -18.78 -19.28
C ASP A 91 -2.86 -17.24 -19.33
N ARG A 92 -1.67 -16.73 -18.99
CA ARG A 92 -1.35 -15.31 -18.89
C ARG A 92 -0.65 -14.80 -20.15
#